data_AF-A0AAU6AH75-F1
#
_entry.id   AF-A0AAU6AH75-F1
#
_cell.length_a   1.000
_cell.length_b   1.000
_cell.length_c   1.000
_cell.angle_alpha   90.00
_cell.angle_beta   90.00
_cell.angle_gamma   90.00
#
_symmetry.space_group_name_H-M   'P 1'
#
loop_
_entity.id
_entity.type
_entity.pdbx_description
1 polymer ?
#
loop_
_entity_poly.entity_id
_entity_poly.type
_entity_poly.pdbx_seq_one_letter_code
_entity_poly.pdbx_strand_id
1 'polypeptide(L)'
;MYEFEPASPTYAISDNVVEHTMRGRDRTSADLPGGYRLTLRTRELHGPVRAALAAPSPTGPARICIARFSPVAPMPAMARVLDAVTRYAPALPDARDAHPSPQAVARLLTTGTSFQRPGEPGLFVRFGPAEAWLNGKRLSVTLGSPASGVSLILEGPWDAPSTARLTAAVLGELTDAEQLAGEVAALLPPGPWRVVSDQYHPDAALILPSSRRPDPEDPLGRRVSRALRDVGNDLQAARSDWDFQELISIEGSAVALRITRRERAVARLVRTCVSTSVPGPDEVGNTRTTFAPADPPTEPDRPPSGSPHDDSGLALYVAAEDEPYRYGVKLDLGEWGYVLDAQSVLYGPGWYPFHKHVTRREKDPAYPLNDREVPTGRTIPAPVRISPDVENFSWGNEYVQLTPVDHRVEARLRLYVGKRQASTLVRTITLEIDLRARRVTLPDRIPSALRHQAETKGRRILDLLLAARHERRRGATEPWSVLEPWGRGDPPSTGT
;
A
#
# COMPACT_ATOMS: atom_id res chain seq x y z
N MET A 1 8.92 41.66 5.05
CA MET A 1 7.47 41.91 4.96
C MET A 1 6.83 40.70 5.64
N TYR A 2 6.40 40.84 6.90
CA TYR A 2 5.82 39.73 7.65
C TYR A 2 4.45 39.42 7.04
N GLU A 3 4.27 38.26 6.43
CA GLU A 3 2.95 37.76 6.07
C GLU A 3 2.14 37.62 7.36
N PHE A 4 1.03 38.34 7.40
CA PHE A 4 0.07 38.30 8.49
C PHE A 4 -0.61 36.93 8.42
N GLU A 5 -0.10 35.92 9.12
CA GLU A 5 -0.90 34.71 9.37
C GLU A 5 -2.12 35.16 10.20
N PRO A 6 -3.35 35.12 9.65
CA PRO A 6 -4.51 35.45 10.45
C PRO A 6 -4.59 34.46 11.61
N ALA A 7 -4.72 34.96 12.84
CA ALA A 7 -4.92 34.13 14.02
C ALA A 7 -6.03 33.09 13.74
N SER A 8 -5.67 31.81 13.83
CA SER A 8 -6.57 30.72 13.46
C SER A 8 -7.87 30.79 14.26
N PRO A 9 -9.06 30.72 13.62
CA PRO A 9 -10.35 30.81 14.31
C PRO A 9 -10.68 29.55 15.15
N THR A 10 -9.78 28.59 15.24
CA THR A 10 -9.97 27.25 15.83
C THR A 10 -10.60 27.29 17.23
N TYR A 11 -10.04 28.05 18.17
CA TYR A 11 -10.57 28.13 19.54
C TYR A 11 -11.97 28.76 19.56
N ALA A 12 -12.17 29.84 18.81
CA ALA A 12 -13.47 30.50 18.73
C ALA A 12 -14.54 29.61 18.10
N ILE A 13 -14.20 28.80 17.09
CA ILE A 13 -15.11 27.80 16.50
C ILE A 13 -15.49 26.76 17.55
N SER A 14 -14.49 26.19 18.25
CA SER A 14 -14.71 25.17 19.29
C SER A 14 -15.64 25.68 20.39
N ASP A 15 -15.36 26.86 20.94
CA ASP A 15 -16.16 27.46 22.01
C ASP A 15 -17.61 27.66 21.58
N ASN A 16 -17.83 28.15 20.35
CA ASN A 16 -19.17 28.38 19.82
C ASN A 16 -19.94 27.06 19.56
N VAL A 17 -19.26 26.01 19.10
CA VAL A 17 -19.86 24.68 18.91
C VAL A 17 -20.26 24.07 20.25
N VAL A 18 -19.37 24.12 21.25
CA VAL A 18 -19.64 23.64 22.61
C VAL A 18 -20.78 24.43 23.24
N GLU A 19 -20.74 25.76 23.18
CA GLU A 19 -21.79 26.61 23.74
C GLU A 19 -23.16 26.33 23.09
N HIS A 20 -23.21 26.22 21.76
CA HIS A 20 -24.47 25.93 21.04
C HIS A 20 -25.08 24.60 21.47
N THR A 21 -24.24 23.57 21.55
CA THR A 21 -24.67 22.20 21.88
C THR A 21 -25.09 22.08 23.34
N MET A 22 -24.28 22.63 24.27
CA MET A 22 -24.57 22.59 25.72
C MET A 22 -25.80 23.41 26.10
N ARG A 23 -26.02 24.56 25.46
CA ARG A 23 -27.18 25.42 25.74
C ARG A 23 -28.45 24.99 25.00
N GLY A 24 -28.37 23.99 24.12
CA GLY A 24 -29.51 23.49 23.35
C GLY A 24 -30.21 24.59 22.53
N ARG A 25 -29.45 25.55 21.99
CA ARG A 25 -30.03 26.70 21.27
C ARG A 25 -30.49 26.28 19.88
N ASP A 26 -31.62 26.83 19.44
CA ASP A 26 -32.08 26.64 18.05
C ASP A 26 -31.13 27.29 17.03
N ARG A 27 -30.48 28.40 17.43
CA ARG A 27 -29.56 29.17 16.59
C ARG A 27 -28.49 29.87 17.41
N THR A 28 -27.24 29.77 16.97
CA THR A 28 -26.11 30.58 17.45
C THR A 28 -25.46 31.28 16.25
N SER A 29 -25.03 32.53 16.41
CA SER A 29 -24.27 33.27 15.40
C SER A 29 -23.08 33.95 16.08
N ALA A 30 -21.91 33.83 15.48
CA ALA A 30 -20.68 34.40 16.01
C ALA A 30 -19.79 34.94 14.89
N ASP A 31 -19.19 36.09 15.14
CA ASP A 31 -18.08 36.61 14.34
C ASP A 31 -16.78 36.02 14.93
N LEU A 32 -15.93 35.50 14.05
CA LEU A 32 -14.70 34.78 14.36
C LEU A 32 -13.47 35.63 14.03
N PRO A 33 -12.29 35.32 14.59
CA PRO A 33 -11.03 35.94 14.19
C PRO A 33 -10.82 35.89 12.67
N GLY A 34 -10.17 36.93 12.13
CA GLY A 34 -9.93 37.04 10.69
C GLY A 34 -11.16 37.41 9.86
N GLY A 35 -12.28 37.85 10.49
CA GLY A 35 -13.47 38.32 9.78
C GLY A 35 -14.39 37.21 9.26
N TYR A 36 -14.16 35.96 9.70
CA TYR A 36 -15.05 34.84 9.42
C TYR A 36 -16.35 34.96 10.23
N ARG A 37 -17.42 34.33 9.75
CA ARG A 37 -18.70 34.26 10.47
C ARG A 37 -19.23 32.84 10.50
N LEU A 38 -19.58 32.37 11.69
CA LEU A 38 -20.19 31.06 11.93
C LEU A 38 -21.65 31.23 12.35
N THR A 39 -22.54 30.48 11.72
CA THR A 39 -23.92 30.31 12.17
C THR A 39 -24.21 28.84 12.39
N LEU A 40 -24.64 28.48 13.61
CA LEU A 40 -25.07 27.15 13.99
C LEU A 40 -26.58 27.11 14.13
N ARG A 41 -27.21 26.02 13.72
CA ARG A 41 -28.66 25.78 13.84
C ARG A 41 -28.96 24.33 14.17
N THR A 42 -29.88 24.13 15.10
CA THR A 42 -30.42 22.82 15.46
C THR A 42 -31.94 22.94 15.50
N ARG A 43 -32.67 22.18 14.68
CA ARG A 43 -34.15 22.35 14.53
C ARG A 43 -34.98 21.50 15.48
N GLU A 44 -34.39 20.42 15.98
CA GLU A 44 -35.03 19.43 16.85
C GLU A 44 -34.11 19.24 18.05
N LEU A 45 -34.65 19.03 19.24
CA LEU A 45 -33.84 18.75 20.42
C LEU A 45 -33.01 17.48 20.17
N HIS A 46 -31.68 17.59 20.25
CA HIS A 46 -30.73 16.53 19.86
C HIS A 46 -30.73 16.16 18.36
N GLY A 47 -31.25 17.04 17.50
CA GLY A 47 -31.22 16.88 16.05
C GLY A 47 -29.85 17.18 15.42
N PRO A 48 -29.71 16.99 14.09
CA PRO A 48 -28.46 17.26 13.39
C PRO A 48 -28.11 18.75 13.43
N VAL A 49 -26.85 19.04 13.79
CA VAL A 49 -26.33 20.42 13.80
C VAL A 49 -26.01 20.85 12.37
N ARG A 50 -26.55 22.00 11.97
CA ARG A 50 -26.21 22.66 10.71
C ARG A 50 -25.32 23.86 10.99
N ALA A 51 -24.14 23.88 10.36
CA ALA A 51 -23.26 25.03 10.39
C ALA A 51 -23.23 25.73 9.02
N ALA A 52 -23.24 27.04 9.01
CA ALA A 52 -22.95 27.84 7.83
C ALA A 52 -21.75 28.73 8.16
N LEU A 53 -20.73 28.67 7.32
CA LEU A 53 -19.48 29.39 7.50
C LEU A 53 -19.30 30.36 6.33
N ALA A 54 -18.94 31.60 6.65
CA ALA A 54 -18.65 32.64 5.67
C ALA A 54 -17.24 33.22 5.91
N ALA A 55 -16.52 33.44 4.83
CA ALA A 55 -15.23 34.13 4.80
C ALA A 55 -15.42 35.62 4.53
N PRO A 56 -14.49 36.48 4.98
CA PRO A 56 -14.44 37.87 4.53
C PRO A 56 -14.18 37.92 3.00
N SER A 57 -14.83 38.85 2.31
CA SER A 57 -14.63 39.10 0.88
C SER A 57 -14.86 40.59 0.56
N PRO A 58 -14.24 41.14 -0.51
CA PRO A 58 -14.40 42.55 -0.90
C PRO A 58 -15.85 42.99 -1.11
N THR A 59 -16.75 42.06 -1.46
CA THR A 59 -18.18 42.33 -1.70
C THR A 59 -19.06 42.01 -0.48
N GLY A 60 -18.46 41.80 0.69
CA GLY A 60 -19.12 41.34 1.91
C GLY A 60 -18.95 39.83 2.15
N PRO A 61 -19.39 39.31 3.31
CA PRO A 61 -19.13 37.92 3.71
C PRO A 61 -19.63 36.91 2.67
N ALA A 62 -18.72 36.10 2.15
CA ALA A 62 -19.01 35.07 1.16
C ALA A 62 -19.15 33.71 1.83
N ARG A 63 -20.25 33.00 1.56
CA ARG A 63 -20.48 31.67 2.17
C ARG A 63 -19.57 30.63 1.51
N ILE A 64 -18.69 30.04 2.31
CA ILE A 64 -17.70 29.05 1.86
C ILE A 64 -18.13 27.61 2.14
N CYS A 65 -19.04 27.40 3.09
CA CYS A 65 -19.53 26.06 3.44
C CYS A 65 -20.90 26.09 4.13
N ILE A 66 -21.70 25.07 3.83
CA ILE A 66 -22.82 24.59 4.64
C ILE A 66 -22.46 23.18 5.08
N ALA A 67 -22.32 22.97 6.38
CA ALA A 67 -22.07 21.66 6.97
C ALA A 67 -23.32 21.16 7.68
N ARG A 68 -23.58 19.86 7.59
CA ARG A 68 -24.60 19.15 8.36
C ARG A 68 -23.94 17.97 9.04
N PHE A 69 -23.95 17.98 10.36
CA PHE A 69 -23.40 16.92 11.21
C PHE A 69 -24.54 16.08 11.78
N SER A 70 -24.36 14.77 11.82
CA SER A 70 -25.24 13.87 12.55
C SER A 70 -25.24 14.20 14.05
N PRO A 71 -26.32 13.92 14.79
CA PRO A 71 -26.38 14.14 16.25
C PRO A 71 -25.25 13.46 17.04
N VAL A 72 -24.74 12.33 16.52
CA VAL A 72 -23.71 11.51 17.14
C VAL A 72 -22.28 11.95 16.78
N ALA A 73 -22.12 13.03 16.01
CA ALA A 73 -20.80 13.54 15.64
C ALA A 73 -20.08 14.13 16.88
N PRO A 74 -18.83 13.73 17.18
CA PRO A 74 -18.08 14.30 18.29
C PRO A 74 -17.85 15.80 18.11
N MET A 75 -18.18 16.61 19.12
CA MET A 75 -18.01 18.08 19.07
C MET A 75 -16.59 18.52 18.69
N PRO A 76 -15.49 17.90 19.20
CA PRO A 76 -14.14 18.26 18.77
C PRO A 76 -13.90 18.05 17.28
N ALA A 77 -14.40 16.94 16.72
CA ALA A 77 -14.29 16.66 15.29
C ALA A 77 -15.10 17.67 14.46
N MET A 78 -16.29 18.07 14.92
CA MET A 78 -17.08 19.12 14.26
C MET A 78 -16.30 20.44 14.18
N ALA A 79 -15.69 20.87 15.28
CA ALA A 79 -14.93 22.11 15.34
C ALA A 79 -13.70 22.06 14.42
N ARG A 80 -12.93 20.96 14.44
CA ARG A 80 -11.74 20.78 13.59
C ARG A 80 -12.08 20.66 12.11
N VAL A 81 -13.22 20.04 11.76
CA VAL A 81 -13.73 20.06 10.38
C VAL A 81 -14.08 21.48 9.93
N LEU A 82 -14.78 22.27 10.75
CA LEU A 82 -15.11 23.66 10.41
C LEU A 82 -13.85 24.54 10.31
N ASP A 83 -12.85 24.27 11.14
CA ASP A 83 -11.53 24.91 11.06
C ASP A 83 -10.76 24.49 9.80
N ALA A 84 -10.84 23.23 9.37
CA ALA A 84 -10.29 22.82 8.08
C ALA A 84 -10.96 23.57 6.91
N VAL A 85 -12.26 23.88 7.02
CA VAL A 85 -12.95 24.70 6.02
C VAL A 85 -12.40 26.12 5.96
N THR A 86 -12.10 26.78 7.09
CA THR A 86 -11.51 28.13 7.07
C THR A 86 -10.12 28.14 6.43
N ARG A 87 -9.36 27.04 6.54
CA ARG A 87 -8.03 26.91 5.94
C ARG A 87 -8.06 26.60 4.45
N TYR A 88 -8.99 25.77 4.00
CA TYR A 88 -8.93 25.18 2.66
C TYR A 88 -10.02 25.65 1.70
N ALA A 89 -11.15 26.16 2.18
CA ALA A 89 -12.21 26.63 1.28
C ALA A 89 -11.94 28.08 0.83
N PRO A 90 -11.91 28.35 -0.49
CA PRO A 90 -11.68 29.70 -0.99
C PRO A 90 -12.87 30.61 -0.69
N ALA A 91 -12.61 31.87 -0.37
CA ALA A 91 -13.66 32.87 -0.17
C ALA A 91 -14.49 33.13 -1.45
N LEU A 92 -13.84 33.07 -2.61
CA LEU A 92 -14.42 33.24 -3.94
C LEU A 92 -13.67 32.33 -4.92
N PRO A 93 -14.09 31.07 -5.13
CA PRO A 93 -13.55 30.28 -6.24
C PRO A 93 -13.99 30.91 -7.57
N ASP A 94 -13.18 30.74 -8.62
CA ASP A 94 -13.65 31.01 -9.98
C ASP A 94 -14.90 30.15 -10.23
N ALA A 95 -15.96 30.77 -10.77
CA ALA A 95 -17.21 30.09 -11.09
C ALA A 95 -17.00 28.88 -12.02
N ARG A 96 -15.94 28.91 -12.84
CA ARG A 96 -15.53 27.81 -13.72
C ARG A 96 -14.99 26.60 -12.95
N ASP A 97 -14.35 26.84 -11.82
CA ASP A 97 -13.64 25.82 -11.04
C ASP A 97 -14.45 25.33 -9.83
N ALA A 98 -15.51 26.04 -9.44
CA ALA A 98 -16.40 25.70 -8.33
C ALA A 98 -17.21 24.39 -8.49
N HIS A 99 -16.92 23.62 -9.54
CA HIS A 99 -17.53 22.34 -9.91
C HIS A 99 -16.48 21.37 -10.47
N PRO A 100 -15.50 20.94 -9.65
CA PRO A 100 -14.39 20.17 -10.13
C PRO A 100 -14.86 18.80 -10.61
N SER A 101 -14.27 18.34 -11.72
CA SER A 101 -14.55 16.99 -12.21
C SER A 101 -14.03 15.94 -11.20
N PRO A 102 -14.71 14.79 -11.04
CA PRO A 102 -14.24 13.68 -10.22
C PRO A 102 -12.77 13.28 -10.48
N GLN A 103 -12.36 13.32 -11.75
CA GLN A 103 -11.00 12.96 -12.17
C GLN A 103 -9.96 13.99 -11.70
N ALA A 104 -10.29 15.28 -11.72
CA ALA A 104 -9.40 16.33 -11.23
C ALA A 104 -9.17 16.21 -9.73
N VAL A 105 -10.23 15.91 -8.96
CA VAL A 105 -10.12 15.68 -7.52
C VAL A 105 -9.33 14.41 -7.23
N ALA A 106 -9.61 13.31 -7.92
CA ALA A 106 -8.93 12.02 -7.70
C ALA A 106 -7.40 12.11 -7.83
N ARG A 107 -6.89 12.94 -8.75
CA ARG A 107 -5.45 13.17 -8.95
C ARG A 107 -4.76 13.95 -7.83
N LEU A 108 -5.53 14.60 -6.96
CA LEU A 108 -5.04 15.46 -5.89
C LEU A 108 -5.31 14.85 -4.50
N LEU A 109 -5.97 13.69 -4.43
CA LEU A 109 -6.27 13.02 -3.18
C LEU A 109 -5.01 12.37 -2.60
N THR A 110 -4.63 12.82 -1.41
CA THR A 110 -3.50 12.29 -0.64
C THR A 110 -3.93 11.24 0.39
N THR A 111 -5.24 10.97 0.52
CA THR A 111 -5.80 10.13 1.57
C THR A 111 -6.95 9.29 1.04
N GLY A 112 -6.94 8.01 1.39
CA GLY A 112 -7.91 7.02 0.97
C GLY A 112 -7.68 6.50 -0.46
N THR A 113 -8.41 5.44 -0.80
CA THR A 113 -8.41 4.87 -2.15
C THR A 113 -9.63 5.35 -2.90
N SER A 114 -9.42 6.02 -4.04
CA SER A 114 -10.51 6.54 -4.86
C SER A 114 -11.04 5.48 -5.85
N PHE A 115 -12.35 5.40 -6.02
CA PHE A 115 -13.00 4.50 -6.97
C PHE A 115 -14.33 5.06 -7.48
N GLN A 116 -14.88 4.44 -8.53
CA GLN A 116 -16.20 4.76 -9.07
C GLN A 116 -17.12 3.54 -8.93
N ARG A 117 -18.39 3.78 -8.61
CA ARG A 117 -19.41 2.73 -8.57
C ARG A 117 -20.21 2.73 -9.88
N PRO A 118 -20.48 1.56 -10.49
CA PRO A 118 -21.34 1.48 -11.65
C PRO A 118 -22.72 2.09 -11.37
N GLY A 119 -23.15 3.05 -12.19
CA GLY A 119 -24.49 3.66 -12.09
C GLY A 119 -24.65 4.77 -11.03
N GLU A 120 -23.65 5.04 -10.19
CA GLU A 120 -23.69 6.14 -9.22
C GLU A 120 -22.77 7.29 -9.66
N PRO A 121 -23.30 8.52 -9.85
CA PRO A 121 -22.47 9.66 -10.23
C PRO A 121 -21.57 10.11 -9.07
N GLY A 122 -20.34 10.48 -9.39
CA GLY A 122 -19.39 11.07 -8.44
C GLY A 122 -18.11 10.26 -8.26
N LEU A 123 -17.31 10.64 -7.27
CA LEU A 123 -16.10 9.95 -6.83
C LEU A 123 -16.33 9.38 -5.44
N PHE A 124 -15.98 8.12 -5.22
CA PHE A 124 -15.95 7.52 -3.90
C PHE A 124 -14.51 7.43 -3.41
N VAL A 125 -14.30 7.64 -2.11
CA VAL A 125 -13.00 7.53 -1.46
C VAL A 125 -13.17 6.69 -0.20
N ARG A 126 -12.43 5.59 -0.10
CA ARG A 126 -12.45 4.70 1.07
C ARG A 126 -11.20 4.92 1.91
N PHE A 127 -11.38 5.09 3.23
CA PHE A 127 -10.30 5.24 4.18
C PHE A 127 -10.65 4.45 5.46
N GLY A 128 -10.16 3.21 5.53
CA GLY A 128 -10.59 2.23 6.53
C GLY A 128 -12.12 2.07 6.57
N PRO A 129 -12.77 2.27 7.74
CA PRO A 129 -14.23 2.17 7.88
C PRO A 129 -15.01 3.40 7.38
N ALA A 130 -14.32 4.46 6.97
CA ALA A 130 -14.94 5.67 6.44
C ALA A 130 -15.06 5.61 4.91
N GLU A 131 -16.19 6.10 4.41
CA GLU A 131 -16.40 6.32 2.99
C GLU A 131 -16.83 7.77 2.75
N ALA A 132 -16.15 8.44 1.83
CA ALA A 132 -16.51 9.74 1.33
C ALA A 132 -17.08 9.61 -0.10
N TRP A 133 -18.14 10.35 -0.37
CA TRP A 133 -18.75 10.49 -1.68
C TRP A 133 -18.75 11.96 -2.10
N LEU A 134 -18.18 12.21 -3.26
CA LEU A 134 -17.99 13.52 -3.86
C LEU A 134 -18.84 13.62 -5.13
N ASN A 135 -19.81 14.54 -5.14
CA ASN A 135 -20.63 14.78 -6.31
C ASN A 135 -20.96 16.27 -6.45
N GLY A 136 -20.41 16.91 -7.49
CA GLY A 136 -20.54 18.35 -7.71
C GLY A 136 -19.97 19.16 -6.54
N LYS A 137 -20.84 19.91 -5.85
CA LYS A 137 -20.48 20.79 -4.72
C LYS A 137 -20.58 20.10 -3.35
N ARG A 138 -20.86 18.81 -3.32
CA ARG A 138 -21.22 18.07 -2.12
C ARG A 138 -20.17 17.01 -1.81
N LEU A 139 -19.66 17.06 -0.59
CA LEU A 139 -18.87 16.02 0.06
C LEU A 139 -19.73 15.40 1.16
N SER A 140 -20.08 14.12 1.02
CA SER A 140 -20.77 13.36 2.05
C SER A 140 -19.79 12.33 2.62
N VAL A 141 -19.64 12.27 3.94
CA VAL A 141 -18.78 11.29 4.60
C VAL A 141 -19.59 10.51 5.61
N THR A 142 -19.43 9.19 5.60
CA THR A 142 -20.05 8.26 6.53
C THR A 142 -18.99 7.39 7.18
N LEU A 143 -19.00 7.33 8.50
CA LEU A 143 -18.18 6.44 9.31
C LEU A 143 -19.08 5.33 9.89
N GLY A 144 -18.88 4.08 9.48
CA GLY A 144 -19.74 2.97 9.88
C GLY A 144 -21.07 2.93 9.12
N SER A 145 -22.14 2.39 9.72
CA SER A 145 -23.43 2.28 9.04
C SER A 145 -24.14 3.64 8.96
N PRO A 146 -24.90 3.95 7.89
CA PRO A 146 -25.66 5.20 7.79
C PRO A 146 -26.70 5.42 8.91
N ALA A 147 -27.13 4.35 9.59
CA ALA A 147 -28.16 4.38 10.63
C ALA A 147 -27.61 4.53 12.06
N SER A 148 -26.35 4.16 12.29
CA SER A 148 -25.72 4.15 13.62
C SER A 148 -24.37 4.88 13.67
N GLY A 149 -23.90 5.37 12.53
CA GLY A 149 -22.59 5.96 12.33
C GLY A 149 -22.62 7.49 12.29
N VAL A 150 -21.43 8.07 12.34
CA VAL A 150 -21.25 9.51 12.15
C VAL A 150 -21.44 9.83 10.67
N SER A 151 -22.32 10.77 10.35
CA SER A 151 -22.48 11.30 8.99
C SER A 151 -22.26 12.80 8.95
N LEU A 152 -21.57 13.23 7.90
CA LEU A 152 -21.26 14.62 7.62
C LEU A 152 -21.59 14.91 6.17
N ILE A 153 -22.25 16.04 5.92
CA ILE A 153 -22.40 16.59 4.57
C ILE A 153 -21.83 17.99 4.59
N LEU A 154 -20.85 18.24 3.73
CA LEU A 154 -20.34 19.58 3.44
C LEU A 154 -20.77 19.98 2.03
N GLU A 155 -21.26 21.20 1.90
CA GLU A 155 -21.62 21.81 0.61
C GLU A 155 -20.93 23.16 0.48
N GLY A 156 -20.22 23.37 -0.63
CA GLY A 156 -19.57 24.65 -0.87
C GLY A 156 -19.06 24.80 -2.29
N PRO A 157 -18.78 26.04 -2.73
CA PRO A 157 -18.15 26.28 -4.00
C PRO A 157 -16.64 26.06 -3.78
N TRP A 158 -16.11 24.91 -4.20
CA TRP A 158 -14.69 24.58 -4.03
C TRP A 158 -14.11 24.14 -5.36
N ASP A 159 -12.85 24.45 -5.57
CA ASP A 159 -12.07 23.91 -6.68
C ASP A 159 -11.58 22.48 -6.37
N ALA A 160 -10.87 21.86 -7.33
CA ALA A 160 -10.36 20.50 -7.15
C ALA A 160 -9.34 20.39 -6.00
N PRO A 161 -8.34 21.28 -5.86
CA PRO A 161 -7.40 21.27 -4.73
C PRO A 161 -8.09 21.39 -3.37
N SER A 162 -9.01 22.34 -3.21
CA SER A 162 -9.75 22.53 -1.96
C SER A 162 -10.63 21.33 -1.66
N THR A 163 -11.30 20.76 -2.65
CA THR A 163 -12.12 19.55 -2.47
C THR A 163 -11.27 18.37 -2.00
N ALA A 164 -10.09 18.16 -2.59
CA ALA A 164 -9.18 17.08 -2.18
C ALA A 164 -8.65 17.28 -0.76
N ARG A 165 -8.18 18.49 -0.42
CA ARG A 165 -7.68 18.83 0.94
C ARG A 165 -8.77 18.71 2.00
N LEU A 166 -9.99 19.18 1.70
CA LEU A 166 -11.14 19.05 2.60
C LEU A 166 -11.53 17.59 2.78
N THR A 167 -11.49 16.78 1.72
CA THR A 167 -11.77 15.34 1.81
C THR A 167 -10.78 14.66 2.74
N ALA A 168 -9.48 14.90 2.55
CA ALA A 168 -8.42 14.36 3.40
C ALA A 168 -8.56 14.80 4.87
N ALA A 169 -8.78 16.10 5.10
CA ALA A 169 -8.95 16.65 6.44
C ALA A 169 -10.18 16.05 7.14
N VAL A 170 -11.33 15.98 6.46
CA VAL A 170 -12.55 15.40 7.03
C VAL A 170 -12.37 13.92 7.36
N LEU A 171 -11.78 13.15 6.45
CA LEU A 171 -11.52 11.73 6.69
C LEU A 171 -10.59 11.55 7.88
N GLY A 172 -9.49 12.32 7.96
CA GLY A 172 -8.55 12.28 9.08
C GLY A 172 -9.21 12.61 10.42
N GLU A 173 -10.01 13.68 10.47
CA GLU A 173 -10.68 14.15 11.68
C GLU A 173 -11.80 13.23 12.18
N LEU A 174 -12.55 12.61 11.26
CA LEU A 174 -13.63 11.70 11.64
C LEU A 174 -13.14 10.32 12.03
N THR A 175 -11.92 9.94 11.64
CA THR A 175 -11.35 8.62 11.92
C THR A 175 -10.24 8.65 12.97
N ASP A 176 -9.92 9.82 13.52
CA ASP A 176 -8.80 10.04 14.44
C ASP A 176 -7.47 9.47 13.89
N ALA A 177 -7.22 9.65 12.58
CA ALA A 177 -6.11 9.01 11.86
C ALA A 177 -4.71 9.35 12.39
N GLU A 178 -4.58 10.47 13.11
CA GLU A 178 -3.31 10.88 13.74
C GLU A 178 -3.05 10.19 15.08
N GLN A 179 -4.05 9.55 15.68
CA GLN A 179 -3.94 8.98 17.04
C GLN A 179 -2.80 7.96 17.11
N LEU A 180 -2.79 6.96 16.22
CA LEU A 180 -1.75 5.93 16.24
C LEU A 180 -0.36 6.52 15.95
N ALA A 181 -0.28 7.47 15.01
CA ALA A 181 0.99 8.15 14.72
C ALA A 181 1.52 8.91 15.95
N GLY A 182 0.64 9.56 16.72
CA GLY A 182 1.00 10.20 17.98
C GLY A 182 1.46 9.22 19.06
N GLU A 183 0.75 8.08 19.20
CA GLU A 183 1.14 7.00 20.12
C GLU A 183 2.51 6.41 19.78
N VAL A 184 2.78 6.17 18.49
CA VAL A 184 4.07 5.70 18.00
C VAL A 184 5.16 6.75 18.27
N ALA A 185 4.90 8.02 17.93
CA ALA A 185 5.87 9.09 18.14
C ALA A 185 6.26 9.28 19.61
N ALA A 186 5.32 9.09 20.54
CA ALA A 186 5.58 9.20 21.97
C ALA A 186 6.45 8.07 22.53
N LEU A 187 6.46 6.90 21.88
CA LEU A 187 7.28 5.74 22.28
C LEU A 187 8.64 5.69 21.59
N LEU A 188 8.81 6.43 20.49
CA LEU A 188 10.08 6.43 19.77
C LEU A 188 11.15 7.23 20.53
N PRO A 189 12.38 6.69 20.63
CA PRO A 189 13.50 7.48 21.10
C PRO A 189 13.76 8.66 20.14
N PRO A 190 14.28 9.79 20.64
CA PRO A 190 14.71 10.89 19.78
C PRO A 190 15.69 10.39 18.72
N GLY A 191 15.40 10.66 17.45
CA GLY A 191 16.17 10.12 16.34
C GLY A 191 15.81 10.74 14.99
N PRO A 192 16.45 10.28 13.90
CA PRO A 192 16.22 10.79 12.55
C PRO A 192 14.93 10.19 11.95
N TRP A 193 13.86 10.14 12.75
CA TRP A 193 12.59 9.53 12.40
C TRP A 193 11.48 10.58 12.30
N ARG A 194 10.63 10.40 11.30
CA ARG A 194 9.39 11.14 11.13
C ARG A 194 8.24 10.15 11.14
N VAL A 195 7.35 10.31 12.10
CA VAL A 195 6.10 9.52 12.17
C VAL A 195 4.98 10.29 11.50
N VAL A 196 4.24 9.62 10.63
CA VAL A 196 3.07 10.19 9.95
C VAL A 196 1.92 9.17 9.98
N SER A 197 0.69 9.66 9.85
CA SER A 197 -0.47 8.79 9.61
C SER A 197 -0.35 8.09 8.25
N ASP A 198 -0.88 6.87 8.17
CA ASP A 198 -0.94 6.13 6.92
C ASP A 198 -2.01 6.72 5.99
N GLN A 199 -1.68 6.83 4.70
CA GLN A 199 -2.58 7.43 3.73
C GLN A 199 -3.76 6.52 3.33
N TYR A 200 -3.72 5.23 3.65
CA TYR A 200 -4.73 4.26 3.22
C TYR A 200 -5.65 3.80 4.34
N HIS A 201 -5.19 3.83 5.60
CA HIS A 201 -5.97 3.36 6.74
C HIS A 201 -5.71 4.18 8.02
N PRO A 202 -6.76 4.60 8.76
CA PRO A 202 -6.61 5.42 9.97
C PRO A 202 -5.94 4.68 11.15
N ASP A 203 -6.17 3.37 11.28
CA ASP A 203 -5.48 2.53 12.29
C ASP A 203 -4.06 2.11 11.86
N ALA A 204 -3.40 2.89 10.99
CA ALA A 204 -2.04 2.63 10.54
C ALA A 204 -1.18 3.89 10.62
N ALA A 205 0.10 3.70 10.94
CA ALA A 205 1.10 4.75 11.00
C ALA A 205 2.36 4.34 10.24
N LEU A 206 3.12 5.33 9.78
CA LEU A 206 4.37 5.14 9.04
C LEU A 206 5.51 5.84 9.76
N ILE A 207 6.58 5.09 10.01
CA ILE A 207 7.88 5.63 10.41
C ILE A 207 8.73 5.76 9.15
N LEU A 208 9.17 6.99 8.90
CA LEU A 208 10.00 7.37 7.76
C LEU A 208 11.32 7.95 8.26
N PRO A 209 12.42 7.81 7.50
CA PRO A 209 13.63 8.59 7.74
C PRO A 209 13.36 10.09 7.55
N SER A 210 13.89 10.93 8.44
CA SER A 210 13.75 12.39 8.36
C SER A 210 14.47 12.99 7.15
N SER A 211 15.58 12.37 6.72
CA SER A 211 16.28 12.76 5.50
C SER A 211 15.72 12.02 4.29
N ARG A 212 15.10 12.76 3.35
CA ARG A 212 14.68 12.20 2.04
C ARG A 212 15.84 11.94 1.08
N ARG A 213 17.05 12.44 1.37
CA ARG A 213 18.21 12.22 0.51
C ARG A 213 18.89 10.90 0.90
N PRO A 214 19.22 10.04 -0.08
CA PRO A 214 20.10 8.91 0.16
C PRO A 214 21.41 9.40 0.78
N ASP A 215 21.87 8.71 1.83
CA ASP A 215 23.21 8.91 2.38
C ASP A 215 24.22 8.55 1.26
N PRO A 216 25.11 9.46 0.86
CA PRO A 216 26.13 9.17 -0.14
C PRO A 216 27.00 7.96 0.21
N GLU A 217 27.18 7.69 1.51
CA GLU A 217 27.94 6.54 2.01
C GLU A 217 27.11 5.26 2.14
N ASP A 218 25.78 5.37 2.03
CA ASP A 218 24.84 4.24 2.06
C ASP A 218 23.81 4.39 0.92
N PRO A 219 24.26 4.29 -0.34
CA PRO A 219 23.42 4.53 -1.52
C PRO A 219 22.27 3.52 -1.67
N LEU A 220 22.37 2.38 -0.97
CA LEU A 220 21.35 1.34 -0.93
C LEU A 220 20.43 1.46 0.29
N GLY A 221 20.69 2.37 1.24
CA GLY A 221 19.86 2.55 2.45
C GLY A 221 19.91 1.37 3.43
N ARG A 222 21.00 0.59 3.46
CA ARG A 222 21.15 -0.58 4.34
C ARG A 222 21.28 -0.20 5.82
N ARG A 223 21.93 0.93 6.13
CA ARG A 223 22.02 1.49 7.49
C ARG A 223 20.63 1.92 7.95
N VAL A 224 19.89 2.62 7.10
CA VAL A 224 18.51 3.04 7.35
C VAL A 224 17.60 1.83 7.56
N SER A 225 17.71 0.81 6.71
CA SER A 225 16.92 -0.41 6.83
C SER A 225 17.18 -1.17 8.14
N ARG A 226 18.45 -1.25 8.57
CA ARG A 226 18.80 -1.85 9.88
C ARG A 226 18.23 -1.05 11.03
N ALA A 227 18.41 0.26 11.01
CA ALA A 227 17.89 1.14 12.05
C ALA A 227 16.35 1.11 12.14
N LEU A 228 15.64 1.00 11.01
CA LEU A 228 14.19 0.80 11.00
C LEU A 228 13.78 -0.55 11.60
N ARG A 229 14.56 -1.61 11.36
CA ARG A 229 14.32 -2.94 11.95
C ARG A 229 14.54 -2.94 13.45
N ASP A 230 15.60 -2.28 13.90
CA ASP A 230 15.90 -2.12 15.33
C ASP A 230 14.76 -1.36 16.03
N VAL A 231 14.31 -0.25 15.44
CA VAL A 231 13.11 0.48 15.90
C VAL A 231 11.87 -0.41 15.95
N GLY A 232 11.66 -1.25 14.93
CA GLY A 232 10.55 -2.20 14.91
C GLY A 232 10.61 -3.21 16.05
N ASN A 233 11.80 -3.76 16.32
CA ASN A 233 12.02 -4.71 17.42
C ASN A 233 11.77 -4.05 18.79
N ASP A 234 12.27 -2.84 19.00
CA ASP A 234 12.09 -2.08 20.25
C ASP A 234 10.60 -1.76 20.49
N LEU A 235 9.90 -1.30 19.45
CA LEU A 235 8.46 -1.03 19.53
C LEU A 235 7.65 -2.31 19.73
N GLN A 236 8.04 -3.42 19.11
CA GLN A 236 7.37 -4.71 19.31
C GLN A 236 7.53 -5.22 20.75
N ALA A 237 8.69 -4.98 21.36
CA ALA A 237 8.92 -5.30 22.77
C ALA A 237 8.06 -4.42 23.70
N ALA A 238 7.87 -3.15 23.37
CA ALA A 238 7.04 -2.23 24.15
C ALA A 238 5.52 -2.43 23.94
N ARG A 239 5.10 -2.84 22.74
CA ARG A 239 3.70 -2.95 22.30
C ARG A 239 3.47 -4.24 21.54
N SER A 240 3.18 -5.31 22.29
CA SER A 240 2.90 -6.62 21.71
C SER A 240 1.56 -6.68 20.96
N ASP A 241 0.68 -5.69 21.14
CA ASP A 241 -0.61 -5.52 20.47
C ASP A 241 -0.51 -4.89 19.06
N TRP A 242 0.71 -4.53 18.63
CA TRP A 242 0.96 -3.94 17.32
C TRP A 242 1.54 -4.97 16.34
N ASP A 243 1.26 -4.75 15.06
CA ASP A 243 1.84 -5.46 13.93
C ASP A 243 2.71 -4.52 13.09
N PHE A 244 3.75 -5.10 12.50
CA PHE A 244 4.82 -4.37 11.84
C PHE A 244 5.01 -4.89 10.42
N GLN A 245 5.15 -3.96 9.48
CA GLN A 245 5.40 -4.27 8.08
C GLN A 245 6.54 -3.39 7.55
N GLU A 246 7.68 -4.01 7.26
CA GLU A 246 8.74 -3.35 6.50
C GLU A 246 8.25 -3.08 5.07
N LEU A 247 8.33 -1.82 4.65
CA LEU A 247 8.08 -1.42 3.27
C LEU A 247 9.41 -1.41 2.52
N ILE A 248 9.63 -2.45 1.72
CA ILE A 248 10.91 -2.73 1.08
C ILE A 248 10.95 -2.14 -0.32
N SER A 249 11.97 -1.34 -0.62
CA SER A 249 12.16 -0.74 -1.94
C SER A 249 12.51 -1.78 -3.02
N ILE A 250 12.61 -1.34 -4.27
CA ILE A 250 13.12 -2.20 -5.36
C ILE A 250 14.57 -2.63 -5.13
N GLU A 251 15.36 -1.82 -4.41
CA GLU A 251 16.75 -2.11 -4.04
C GLU A 251 16.88 -3.07 -2.85
N GLY A 252 15.76 -3.53 -2.26
CA GLY A 252 15.76 -4.54 -1.20
C GLY A 252 15.95 -4.00 0.22
N SER A 253 16.00 -2.68 0.40
CA SER A 253 16.12 -2.04 1.72
C SER A 253 14.76 -1.55 2.20
N ALA A 254 14.51 -1.66 3.52
CA ALA A 254 13.34 -1.03 4.12
C ALA A 254 13.48 0.50 4.02
N VAL A 255 12.47 1.14 3.42
CA VAL A 255 12.38 2.60 3.26
C VAL A 255 11.40 3.23 4.24
N ALA A 256 10.54 2.41 4.83
CA ALA A 256 9.61 2.79 5.87
C ALA A 256 9.25 1.56 6.70
N LEU A 257 8.84 1.81 7.95
CA LEU A 257 8.18 0.82 8.79
C LEU A 257 6.73 1.22 8.96
N ARG A 258 5.80 0.35 8.55
CA ARG A 258 4.37 0.53 8.76
C ARG A 258 3.94 -0.21 10.01
N ILE A 259 3.18 0.47 10.85
CA ILE A 259 2.68 -0.04 12.13
C ILE A 259 1.16 -0.05 12.08
N THR A 260 0.55 -1.14 12.52
CA THR A 260 -0.91 -1.32 12.56
C THR A 260 -1.32 -1.93 13.90
N ARG A 261 -2.52 -1.63 14.38
CA ARG A 261 -3.09 -2.33 15.56
C ARG A 261 -3.52 -3.74 15.15
N ARG A 262 -3.07 -4.78 15.86
CA ARG A 262 -3.33 -6.20 15.50
C ARG A 262 -4.82 -6.55 15.46
N GLU A 263 -5.62 -5.95 16.33
CA GLU A 263 -7.07 -6.18 16.41
C GLU A 263 -7.87 -5.52 15.27
N ARG A 264 -7.22 -4.69 14.44
CA ARG A 264 -7.86 -3.94 13.36
C ARG A 264 -7.60 -4.63 12.02
N ALA A 265 -8.64 -4.74 11.21
CA ALA A 265 -8.55 -5.31 9.86
C ALA A 265 -7.88 -4.32 8.89
N VAL A 266 -6.55 -4.20 8.96
CA VAL A 266 -5.76 -3.33 8.07
C VAL A 266 -5.14 -4.15 6.94
N ALA A 267 -5.47 -3.82 5.69
CA ALA A 267 -4.85 -4.46 4.54
C ALA A 267 -3.33 -4.20 4.52
N ARG A 268 -2.53 -5.23 4.25
CA ARG A 268 -1.08 -5.08 4.05
C ARG A 268 -0.82 -4.25 2.79
N LEU A 269 0.22 -3.43 2.81
CA LEU A 269 0.64 -2.75 1.60
C LEU A 269 1.53 -3.67 0.75
N VAL A 270 1.25 -3.74 -0.53
CA VAL A 270 2.09 -4.46 -1.50
C VAL A 270 2.81 -3.46 -2.37
N ARG A 271 4.05 -3.81 -2.73
CA ARG A 271 4.84 -3.02 -3.66
C ARG A 271 4.18 -3.08 -5.04
N THR A 272 3.82 -1.93 -5.58
CA THR A 272 3.35 -1.79 -6.97
C THR A 272 4.48 -1.22 -7.81
N CYS A 273 4.78 -1.87 -8.94
CA CYS A 273 5.72 -1.32 -9.92
C CYS A 273 4.88 -0.61 -10.99
N VAL A 274 4.78 0.71 -10.93
CA VAL A 274 4.11 1.47 -12.00
C VAL A 274 5.04 1.50 -13.21
N SER A 275 4.67 0.76 -14.26
CA SER A 275 5.29 0.93 -15.58
C SER A 275 4.78 2.23 -16.21
N THR A 276 5.66 3.23 -16.34
CA THR A 276 5.57 4.30 -17.35
C THR A 276 4.23 5.07 -17.46
N SER A 277 3.76 5.67 -16.37
CA SER A 277 2.88 6.85 -16.47
C SER A 277 3.26 7.89 -15.42
N VAL A 278 3.14 9.16 -15.80
CA VAL A 278 3.60 10.38 -15.12
C VAL A 278 3.50 10.30 -13.59
N PRO A 279 4.58 10.62 -12.84
CA PRO A 279 4.56 10.59 -11.38
C PRO A 279 3.50 11.55 -10.82
N GLY A 280 2.62 11.01 -9.97
CA GLY A 280 1.76 11.80 -9.10
C GLY A 280 2.53 12.34 -7.90
N PRO A 281 2.03 13.39 -7.21
CA PRO A 281 2.71 14.02 -6.09
C PRO A 281 2.85 13.15 -4.81
N ASP A 282 2.31 11.93 -4.79
CA ASP A 282 2.07 11.12 -3.57
C ASP A 282 2.90 9.83 -3.46
N GLU A 283 4.12 9.79 -4.02
CA GLU A 283 4.99 8.62 -3.85
C GLU A 283 5.75 8.67 -2.51
N VAL A 284 5.34 7.82 -1.55
CA VAL A 284 6.16 7.50 -0.37
C VAL A 284 7.30 6.57 -0.79
N GLY A 285 8.39 7.15 -1.27
CA GLY A 285 9.61 6.43 -1.64
C GLY A 285 10.53 7.25 -2.55
N ASN A 286 11.79 6.84 -2.66
CA ASN A 286 12.73 7.43 -3.62
C ASN A 286 12.25 7.18 -5.07
N THR A 287 11.41 8.06 -5.63
CA THR A 287 11.03 8.22 -7.06
C THR A 287 10.63 6.99 -7.90
N ARG A 288 10.59 5.76 -7.36
CA ARG A 288 10.38 4.51 -8.14
C ARG A 288 9.69 3.36 -7.40
N THR A 289 9.45 3.46 -6.09
CA THR A 289 8.72 2.42 -5.35
C THR A 289 7.46 3.03 -4.78
N THR A 290 6.31 2.55 -5.26
CA THR A 290 4.99 2.87 -4.70
C THR A 290 4.46 1.66 -3.94
N PHE A 291 3.72 1.93 -2.87
CA PHE A 291 3.03 0.93 -2.09
C PHE A 291 1.54 1.21 -2.16
N ALA A 292 0.75 0.19 -2.46
CA ALA A 292 -0.71 0.26 -2.48
C ALA A 292 -1.28 -0.86 -1.58
N PRO A 293 -2.49 -0.73 -1.05
CA PRO A 293 -3.16 -1.84 -0.38
C PRO A 293 -3.17 -3.07 -1.29
N ALA A 294 -2.93 -4.25 -0.73
CA ALA A 294 -3.26 -5.49 -1.44
C ALA A 294 -4.74 -5.42 -1.84
N ASP A 295 -5.05 -5.67 -3.12
CA ASP A 295 -6.45 -5.72 -3.55
C ASP A 295 -7.22 -6.64 -2.60
N PRO A 296 -8.43 -6.26 -2.18
CA PRO A 296 -9.30 -7.22 -1.51
C PRO A 296 -9.45 -8.42 -2.45
N PRO A 297 -9.56 -9.65 -1.93
CA PRO A 297 -9.85 -10.79 -2.78
C PRO A 297 -11.08 -10.43 -3.61
N THR A 298 -10.94 -10.47 -4.94
CA THR A 298 -12.07 -10.50 -5.85
C THR A 298 -13.05 -11.53 -5.30
N GLU A 299 -14.33 -11.17 -5.18
CA GLU A 299 -15.38 -12.15 -4.87
C GLU A 299 -15.12 -13.41 -5.71
N PRO A 300 -15.30 -14.62 -5.15
CA PRO A 300 -14.98 -15.85 -5.87
C PRO A 300 -15.81 -15.91 -7.15
N ASP A 301 -15.16 -15.57 -8.25
CA ASP A 301 -15.72 -15.75 -9.58
C ASP A 301 -16.12 -17.22 -9.69
N ARG A 302 -17.39 -17.38 -10.02
CA ARG A 302 -18.05 -18.64 -10.32
C ARG A 302 -17.10 -19.50 -11.18
N PRO A 303 -16.82 -20.76 -10.80
CA PRO A 303 -15.80 -21.53 -11.49
C PRO A 303 -16.20 -21.66 -12.96
N PRO A 304 -15.31 -21.34 -13.91
CA PRO A 304 -15.58 -21.65 -15.31
C PRO A 304 -15.75 -23.16 -15.41
N SER A 305 -16.93 -23.54 -15.89
CA SER A 305 -17.30 -24.88 -16.30
C SER A 305 -16.16 -25.51 -17.10
N GLY A 306 -15.70 -26.66 -16.62
CA GLY A 306 -14.59 -27.38 -17.21
C GLY A 306 -14.88 -27.87 -18.63
N SER A 307 -13.81 -27.90 -19.42
CA SER A 307 -13.40 -28.90 -20.43
C SER A 307 -12.62 -28.18 -21.55
N PRO A 308 -11.73 -28.85 -22.32
CA PRO A 308 -10.91 -30.03 -22.05
C PRO A 308 -9.40 -29.67 -22.07
N HIS A 309 -8.57 -30.64 -21.67
CA HIS A 309 -7.12 -30.58 -21.81
C HIS A 309 -6.73 -30.30 -23.27
N ASP A 310 -6.14 -29.13 -23.50
CA ASP A 310 -5.41 -28.84 -24.73
C ASP A 310 -3.91 -28.89 -24.39
N ASP A 311 -3.19 -29.76 -25.10
CA ASP A 311 -1.74 -30.01 -24.94
C ASP A 311 -0.89 -28.86 -25.51
N SER A 312 -1.48 -27.67 -25.61
CA SER A 312 -0.85 -26.45 -26.10
C SER A 312 0.29 -26.04 -25.15
N GLY A 313 1.49 -25.82 -25.71
CA GLY A 313 2.66 -25.31 -24.97
C GLY A 313 2.35 -24.01 -24.23
N LEU A 314 3.14 -23.67 -23.20
CA LEU A 314 3.00 -22.36 -22.54
C LEU A 314 3.22 -21.24 -23.56
N ALA A 315 2.44 -20.16 -23.44
CA ALA A 315 2.60 -18.98 -24.28
C ALA A 315 3.90 -18.24 -23.92
N LEU A 316 5.01 -18.65 -24.56
CA LEU A 316 6.33 -18.08 -24.31
C LEU A 316 6.43 -16.65 -24.86
N TYR A 317 6.91 -15.74 -24.02
CA TYR A 317 6.97 -14.31 -24.30
C TYR A 317 8.41 -13.81 -24.45
N VAL A 318 8.61 -12.87 -25.36
CA VAL A 318 9.83 -12.05 -25.50
C VAL A 318 9.39 -10.60 -25.59
N ALA A 319 9.91 -9.73 -24.73
CA ALA A 319 9.58 -8.31 -24.78
C ALA A 319 9.95 -7.70 -26.14
N ALA A 320 9.14 -6.76 -26.62
CA ALA A 320 9.38 -6.11 -27.91
C ALA A 320 10.62 -5.19 -27.88
N GLU A 321 10.90 -4.60 -26.72
CA GLU A 321 11.95 -3.58 -26.54
C GLU A 321 12.91 -3.94 -25.39
N ASP A 322 14.08 -3.30 -25.39
CA ASP A 322 15.04 -3.39 -24.30
C ASP A 322 14.64 -2.43 -23.17
N GLU A 323 14.51 -2.96 -21.96
CA GLU A 323 14.09 -2.24 -20.77
C GLU A 323 15.32 -1.71 -20.01
N PRO A 324 15.36 -0.42 -19.64
CA PRO A 324 16.46 0.14 -18.85
C PRO A 324 16.33 -0.21 -17.36
N TYR A 325 17.39 -0.78 -16.81
CA TYR A 325 17.55 -1.16 -15.40
C TYR A 325 18.69 -0.35 -14.76
N ARG A 326 18.34 0.63 -13.92
CA ARG A 326 19.27 1.68 -13.43
C ARG A 326 20.40 1.16 -12.52
N TYR A 327 20.19 0.02 -11.87
CA TYR A 327 21.19 -0.64 -11.02
C TYR A 327 21.49 -2.05 -11.51
N GLY A 328 21.20 -2.32 -12.78
CA GLY A 328 21.41 -3.64 -13.33
C GLY A 328 22.90 -3.82 -13.54
N VAL A 329 23.39 -5.02 -13.37
CA VAL A 329 24.75 -5.35 -13.75
C VAL A 329 24.76 -6.40 -14.83
N LYS A 330 25.89 -6.44 -15.53
CA LYS A 330 26.23 -7.61 -16.33
C LYS A 330 26.77 -8.66 -15.37
N LEU A 331 25.97 -9.68 -15.10
CA LEU A 331 26.48 -10.88 -14.45
C LEU A 331 27.04 -11.80 -15.54
N ASP A 332 28.35 -12.00 -15.54
CA ASP A 332 28.96 -12.96 -16.46
C ASP A 332 28.43 -14.36 -16.16
N LEU A 333 28.25 -15.17 -17.21
CA LEU A 333 27.57 -16.44 -17.07
C LEU A 333 28.29 -17.37 -16.09
N GLY A 334 29.63 -17.41 -16.05
CA GLY A 334 30.42 -18.02 -14.97
C GLY A 334 29.98 -19.44 -14.55
N GLU A 335 30.32 -19.84 -13.32
CA GLU A 335 29.98 -21.16 -12.75
C GLU A 335 28.88 -21.14 -11.68
N TRP A 336 28.25 -20.00 -11.45
CA TRP A 336 27.23 -19.85 -10.40
C TRP A 336 25.92 -20.60 -10.70
N GLY A 337 25.19 -20.96 -9.65
CA GLY A 337 23.86 -21.56 -9.71
C GLY A 337 22.76 -20.61 -9.22
N TYR A 338 21.48 -20.95 -9.44
CA TYR A 338 20.40 -20.26 -8.73
C TYR A 338 20.22 -20.85 -7.33
N VAL A 339 19.73 -20.02 -6.42
CA VAL A 339 19.25 -20.38 -5.07
C VAL A 339 17.85 -19.81 -4.86
N LEU A 340 17.09 -20.45 -3.99
CA LEU A 340 15.76 -20.03 -3.57
C LEU A 340 15.87 -18.88 -2.58
N ASP A 341 15.27 -17.74 -2.93
CA ASP A 341 15.16 -16.60 -2.03
C ASP A 341 14.34 -17.00 -0.80
N ALA A 342 14.69 -16.47 0.38
CA ALA A 342 14.02 -16.77 1.63
C ALA A 342 12.50 -16.48 1.57
N GLN A 343 11.72 -17.53 1.28
CA GLN A 343 10.27 -17.56 1.27
C GLN A 343 9.83 -18.74 2.14
N SER A 344 8.79 -18.55 2.95
CA SER A 344 8.18 -19.64 3.74
C SER A 344 7.46 -20.62 2.82
N VAL A 345 8.23 -21.55 2.22
CA VAL A 345 7.72 -22.63 1.37
C VAL A 345 8.20 -23.97 1.91
N LEU A 346 7.37 -24.99 1.69
CA LEU A 346 7.65 -26.37 2.06
C LEU A 346 7.68 -27.25 0.80
N TYR A 347 8.14 -28.49 0.94
CA TYR A 347 8.02 -29.46 -0.13
C TYR A 347 6.64 -30.10 -0.15
N GLY A 348 5.94 -30.00 -1.29
CA GLY A 348 4.62 -30.61 -1.47
C GLY A 348 4.58 -31.69 -2.55
N PRO A 349 3.41 -32.33 -2.74
CA PRO A 349 3.23 -33.43 -3.68
C PRO A 349 3.21 -32.95 -5.14
N GLY A 350 3.51 -33.85 -6.09
CA GLY A 350 3.45 -33.56 -7.53
C GLY A 350 4.81 -33.26 -8.16
N TRP A 351 4.80 -32.64 -9.34
CA TRP A 351 6.02 -32.38 -10.12
C TRP A 351 6.81 -31.17 -9.60
N TYR A 352 6.11 -30.05 -9.38
CA TYR A 352 6.71 -28.84 -8.83
C TYR A 352 7.01 -29.02 -7.33
N PRO A 353 8.21 -28.63 -6.84
CA PRO A 353 8.62 -28.95 -5.48
C PRO A 353 8.05 -27.98 -4.43
N PHE A 354 7.89 -26.69 -4.76
CA PHE A 354 7.63 -25.66 -3.74
C PHE A 354 6.13 -25.44 -3.51
N HIS A 355 5.69 -25.59 -2.27
CA HIS A 355 4.29 -25.47 -1.88
C HIS A 355 4.13 -24.51 -0.70
N LYS A 356 2.91 -24.03 -0.52
CA LYS A 356 2.45 -23.35 0.69
C LYS A 356 1.30 -24.12 1.32
N HIS A 357 1.14 -23.99 2.64
CA HIS A 357 -0.03 -24.54 3.32
C HIS A 357 -1.31 -23.84 2.86
N VAL A 358 -2.36 -24.63 2.65
CA VAL A 358 -3.71 -24.10 2.65
C VAL A 358 -4.08 -23.90 4.11
N THR A 359 -4.37 -22.67 4.49
CA THR A 359 -4.82 -22.33 5.84
C THR A 359 -6.33 -22.17 5.84
N ARG A 360 -6.98 -22.61 6.92
CA ARG A 360 -8.36 -22.23 7.24
C ARG A 360 -8.35 -21.34 8.45
N ARG A 361 -9.35 -20.46 8.53
CA ARG A 361 -9.56 -19.64 9.72
C ARG A 361 -10.38 -20.43 10.74
N GLU A 362 -9.84 -20.54 11.94
CA GLU A 362 -10.54 -21.09 13.11
C GLU A 362 -10.54 -20.07 14.23
N LYS A 363 -11.54 -20.12 15.11
CA LYS A 363 -11.48 -19.38 16.37
C LYS A 363 -10.36 -19.90 17.24
N ASP A 364 -9.54 -18.99 17.74
CA ASP A 364 -8.49 -19.34 18.68
C ASP A 364 -9.12 -19.73 20.03
N PRO A 365 -8.89 -20.96 20.53
CA PRO A 365 -9.44 -21.38 21.82
C PRO A 365 -8.88 -20.59 23.02
N ALA A 366 -7.69 -20.00 22.90
CA ALA A 366 -7.13 -19.09 23.90
C ALA A 366 -7.68 -17.66 23.75
N TYR A 367 -8.11 -17.28 22.55
CA TYR A 367 -8.61 -15.94 22.22
C TYR A 367 -9.85 -16.04 21.31
N PRO A 368 -11.05 -16.34 21.84
CA PRO A 368 -12.24 -16.71 21.04
C PRO A 368 -12.75 -15.64 20.06
N LEU A 369 -12.28 -14.40 20.20
CA LEU A 369 -12.59 -13.29 19.30
C LEU A 369 -11.69 -13.28 18.06
N ASN A 370 -10.49 -13.87 18.13
CA ASN A 370 -9.51 -13.89 17.05
C ASN A 370 -9.66 -15.13 16.16
N ASP A 371 -9.43 -14.94 14.87
CA ASP A 371 -9.22 -16.03 13.94
C ASP A 371 -7.72 -16.35 13.89
N ARG A 372 -7.37 -17.62 14.04
CA ARG A 372 -6.03 -18.12 13.74
C ARG A 372 -6.04 -18.85 12.40
N GLU A 373 -4.96 -18.71 11.66
CA GLU A 373 -4.73 -19.52 10.46
C GLU A 373 -4.20 -20.88 10.85
N VAL A 374 -5.02 -21.90 10.67
CA VAL A 374 -4.66 -23.30 10.97
C VAL A 374 -4.40 -24.02 9.65
N PRO A 375 -3.24 -24.67 9.47
CA PRO A 375 -3.00 -25.49 8.29
C PRO A 375 -4.08 -26.57 8.16
N THR A 376 -4.72 -26.66 7.00
CA THR A 376 -5.76 -27.69 6.76
C THR A 376 -5.16 -29.08 6.48
N GLY A 377 -3.85 -29.26 6.66
CA GLY A 377 -3.09 -30.42 6.17
C GLY A 377 -2.94 -30.50 4.65
N ARG A 378 -3.54 -29.57 3.89
CA ARG A 378 -3.43 -29.49 2.43
C ARG A 378 -2.36 -28.48 2.05
N THR A 379 -1.75 -28.69 0.90
CA THR A 379 -0.73 -27.80 0.35
C THR A 379 -1.04 -27.53 -1.11
N ILE A 380 -0.63 -26.37 -1.61
CA ILE A 380 -0.80 -25.99 -3.02
C ILE A 380 0.53 -25.48 -3.59
N PRO A 381 0.83 -25.71 -4.88
CA PRO A 381 2.02 -25.17 -5.53
C PRO A 381 2.10 -23.65 -5.36
N ALA A 382 3.29 -23.16 -5.00
CA ALA A 382 3.53 -21.74 -4.72
C ALA A 382 4.48 -21.12 -5.75
N PRO A 383 4.16 -19.96 -6.35
CA PRO A 383 5.12 -19.25 -7.17
C PRO A 383 6.28 -18.76 -6.29
N VAL A 384 7.52 -18.97 -6.73
CA VAL A 384 8.72 -18.59 -5.96
C VAL A 384 9.65 -17.70 -6.75
N ARG A 385 10.50 -16.96 -6.04
CA ARG A 385 11.58 -16.19 -6.65
C ARG A 385 12.92 -16.87 -6.36
N ILE A 386 13.79 -16.90 -7.36
CA ILE A 386 15.16 -17.41 -7.23
C ILE A 386 16.15 -16.36 -7.68
N SER A 387 17.36 -16.41 -7.11
CA SER A 387 18.45 -15.47 -7.36
C SER A 387 19.78 -16.19 -7.61
N PRO A 388 20.73 -15.59 -8.35
CA PRO A 388 22.07 -16.15 -8.50
C PRO A 388 22.82 -16.28 -7.16
N ASP A 389 23.53 -17.39 -6.99
CA ASP A 389 24.42 -17.67 -5.85
C ASP A 389 25.82 -17.12 -6.12
N VAL A 390 26.00 -15.81 -5.87
CA VAL A 390 27.26 -15.09 -6.06
C VAL A 390 27.55 -14.15 -4.90
N GLU A 391 28.83 -13.96 -4.59
CA GLU A 391 29.29 -13.02 -3.57
C GLU A 391 28.80 -11.60 -3.91
N ASN A 392 28.07 -10.97 -2.98
CA ASN A 392 27.39 -9.65 -3.10
C ASN A 392 25.98 -9.62 -3.75
N PHE A 393 25.28 -10.75 -3.86
CA PHE A 393 23.84 -10.86 -4.19
C PHE A 393 23.34 -9.97 -5.33
N SER A 394 23.29 -10.56 -6.53
CA SER A 394 22.12 -10.58 -7.41
C SER A 394 21.18 -9.37 -7.41
N TRP A 395 21.57 -8.35 -8.16
CA TRP A 395 20.79 -7.20 -8.55
C TRP A 395 19.47 -7.62 -9.21
N GLY A 396 18.37 -6.88 -8.98
CA GLY A 396 17.02 -7.31 -9.38
C GLY A 396 16.78 -7.55 -10.88
N ASN A 397 17.75 -7.22 -11.74
CA ASN A 397 17.73 -7.64 -13.15
C ASN A 397 18.06 -9.13 -13.35
N GLU A 398 18.55 -9.84 -12.34
CA GLU A 398 18.94 -11.25 -12.43
C GLU A 398 17.95 -12.21 -11.72
N TYR A 399 16.95 -11.67 -11.02
CA TYR A 399 15.91 -12.49 -10.40
C TYR A 399 15.03 -13.18 -11.43
N VAL A 400 14.61 -14.40 -11.08
CA VAL A 400 13.68 -15.20 -11.87
C VAL A 400 12.44 -15.49 -11.03
N GLN A 401 11.27 -15.25 -11.61
CA GLN A 401 9.99 -15.67 -11.03
C GLN A 401 9.61 -17.02 -11.63
N LEU A 402 9.37 -18.01 -10.77
CA LEU A 402 8.86 -19.32 -11.13
C LEU A 402 7.37 -19.39 -10.81
N THR A 403 6.59 -19.84 -11.78
CA THR A 403 5.14 -20.06 -11.64
C THR A 403 4.82 -21.52 -12.03
N PRO A 404 4.21 -22.31 -11.13
CA PRO A 404 3.89 -23.71 -11.42
C PRO A 404 2.71 -23.82 -12.40
N VAL A 405 2.85 -24.69 -13.42
CA VAL A 405 1.79 -25.08 -14.35
C VAL A 405 1.82 -26.60 -14.52
N ASP A 406 1.12 -27.32 -13.64
CA ASP A 406 1.12 -28.80 -13.59
C ASP A 406 2.55 -29.40 -13.49
N HIS A 407 3.02 -30.08 -14.54
CA HIS A 407 4.37 -30.65 -14.63
C HIS A 407 5.39 -29.68 -15.25
N ARG A 408 4.93 -28.52 -15.70
CA ARG A 408 5.72 -27.47 -16.31
C ARG A 408 5.88 -26.30 -15.34
N VAL A 409 6.90 -25.48 -15.57
CA VAL A 409 7.14 -24.26 -14.82
C VAL A 409 7.36 -23.14 -15.80
N GLU A 410 6.59 -22.08 -15.64
CA GLU A 410 6.86 -20.82 -16.31
C GLU A 410 7.97 -20.10 -15.55
N ALA A 411 9.08 -19.83 -16.23
CA ALA A 411 10.21 -19.10 -15.67
C ALA A 411 10.35 -17.74 -16.36
N ARG A 412 9.94 -16.68 -15.68
CA ARG A 412 10.08 -15.30 -16.17
C ARG A 412 11.39 -14.70 -15.68
N LEU A 413 12.27 -14.35 -16.61
CA LEU A 413 13.59 -13.81 -16.35
C LEU A 413 13.93 -12.64 -17.25
N ARG A 414 15.03 -11.96 -16.94
CA ARG A 414 15.57 -10.85 -17.71
C ARG A 414 16.97 -11.20 -18.21
N LEU A 415 17.22 -10.92 -19.49
CA LEU A 415 18.49 -11.18 -20.16
C LEU A 415 19.24 -9.87 -20.35
N TYR A 416 20.54 -9.87 -20.13
CA TYR A 416 21.39 -8.70 -20.30
C TYR A 416 21.64 -8.44 -21.77
N VAL A 417 21.35 -7.22 -22.23
CA VAL A 417 21.51 -6.80 -23.63
C VAL A 417 22.71 -5.87 -23.80
N GLY A 418 22.97 -5.02 -22.81
CA GLY A 418 24.05 -4.04 -22.88
C GLY A 418 23.91 -2.94 -21.83
N LYS A 419 24.51 -1.78 -22.11
CA LYS A 419 24.36 -0.56 -21.31
C LYS A 419 23.97 0.60 -22.20
N ARG A 420 23.12 1.48 -21.68
CA ARG A 420 22.80 2.80 -22.26
C ARG A 420 22.94 3.84 -21.16
N GLN A 421 23.90 4.75 -21.31
CA GLN A 421 24.30 5.69 -20.27
C GLN A 421 24.62 4.95 -18.96
N ALA A 422 24.02 5.35 -17.83
CA ALA A 422 24.19 4.72 -16.53
C ALA A 422 23.25 3.51 -16.28
N SER A 423 22.42 3.10 -17.25
CA SER A 423 21.48 1.98 -17.08
C SER A 423 21.91 0.74 -17.85
N THR A 424 21.75 -0.42 -17.22
CA THR A 424 21.87 -1.72 -17.88
C THR A 424 20.59 -2.00 -18.65
N LEU A 425 20.71 -2.37 -19.92
CA LEU A 425 19.58 -2.75 -20.75
C LEU A 425 19.32 -4.26 -20.61
N VAL A 426 18.05 -4.62 -20.40
CA VAL A 426 17.63 -6.01 -20.31
C VAL A 426 16.44 -6.32 -21.21
N ARG A 427 16.29 -7.58 -21.59
CA ARG A 427 15.15 -8.09 -22.34
C ARG A 427 14.41 -9.10 -21.48
N THR A 428 13.15 -8.83 -21.15
CA THR A 428 12.30 -9.78 -20.42
C THR A 428 11.88 -10.93 -21.34
N ILE A 429 12.04 -12.16 -20.87
CA ILE A 429 11.57 -13.36 -21.55
C ILE A 429 10.89 -14.33 -20.58
N THR A 430 10.12 -15.26 -21.14
CA THR A 430 9.54 -16.39 -20.43
C THR A 430 10.07 -17.70 -21.02
N LEU A 431 10.56 -18.59 -20.18
CA LEU A 431 10.95 -19.96 -20.53
C LEU A 431 9.93 -20.95 -19.96
N GLU A 432 9.79 -22.08 -20.62
CA GLU A 432 9.09 -23.23 -20.06
C GLU A 432 10.11 -24.26 -19.59
N ILE A 433 9.96 -24.74 -18.35
CA ILE A 433 10.74 -25.83 -17.79
C ILE A 433 9.82 -27.03 -17.61
N ASP A 434 9.97 -28.04 -18.45
CA ASP A 434 9.25 -29.30 -18.32
C ASP A 434 10.00 -30.22 -17.33
N LEU A 435 9.42 -30.44 -16.16
CA LEU A 435 10.00 -31.28 -15.11
C LEU A 435 9.82 -32.79 -15.36
N ARG A 436 8.92 -33.17 -16.28
CA ARG A 436 8.71 -34.54 -16.72
C ARG A 436 9.74 -34.92 -17.78
N ALA A 437 9.88 -34.10 -18.82
CA ALA A 437 10.86 -34.30 -19.89
C ALA A 437 12.28 -33.84 -19.51
N ARG A 438 12.44 -33.12 -18.39
CA ARG A 438 13.70 -32.49 -17.95
C ARG A 438 14.29 -31.59 -19.04
N ARG A 439 13.41 -30.76 -19.62
CA ARG A 439 13.73 -29.94 -20.79
C ARG A 439 13.43 -28.47 -20.51
N VAL A 440 14.25 -27.60 -21.10
CA VAL A 440 14.03 -26.16 -21.17
C VAL A 440 13.55 -25.85 -22.58
N THR A 441 12.42 -25.18 -22.71
CA THR A 441 11.89 -24.68 -23.98
C THR A 441 12.05 -23.15 -24.00
N LEU A 442 12.69 -22.66 -25.07
CA LEU A 442 12.93 -21.24 -25.30
C LEU A 442 11.89 -20.69 -26.28
N PRO A 443 11.51 -19.41 -26.19
CA PRO A 443 10.70 -18.77 -27.22
C PRO A 443 11.40 -18.81 -28.59
N ASP A 444 10.65 -19.11 -29.65
CA ASP A 444 11.18 -19.19 -31.02
C ASP A 444 11.83 -17.88 -31.48
N ARG A 445 11.26 -16.75 -31.06
CA ARG A 445 11.67 -15.40 -31.46
C ARG A 445 12.76 -14.79 -30.59
N ILE A 446 13.50 -15.58 -29.81
CA ILE A 446 14.58 -15.04 -29.00
C ILE A 446 15.72 -14.51 -29.89
N PRO A 447 16.20 -13.27 -29.68
CA PRO A 447 17.36 -12.74 -30.40
C PRO A 447 18.57 -13.65 -30.27
N SER A 448 19.30 -13.90 -31.37
CA SER A 448 20.44 -14.82 -31.41
C SER A 448 21.52 -14.49 -30.37
N ALA A 449 21.77 -13.20 -30.15
CA ALA A 449 22.73 -12.71 -29.15
C ALA A 449 22.36 -13.07 -27.70
N LEU A 450 21.08 -13.33 -27.43
CA LEU A 450 20.57 -13.63 -26.09
C LEU A 450 20.30 -15.12 -25.87
N ARG A 451 20.32 -15.93 -26.94
CA ARG A 451 20.00 -17.36 -26.89
C ARG A 451 20.90 -18.13 -25.93
N HIS A 452 22.22 -17.92 -26.01
CA HIS A 452 23.16 -18.60 -25.12
C HIS A 452 22.89 -18.28 -23.64
N GLN A 453 22.62 -17.02 -23.32
CA GLN A 453 22.30 -16.61 -21.96
C GLN A 453 21.00 -17.27 -21.45
N ALA A 454 19.97 -17.33 -22.30
CA ALA A 454 18.71 -17.98 -21.97
C ALA A 454 18.86 -19.48 -21.75
N GLU A 455 19.64 -20.17 -22.59
CA GLU A 455 19.92 -21.60 -22.46
C GLU A 455 20.65 -21.90 -21.15
N THR A 456 21.72 -21.16 -20.85
CA THR A 456 22.50 -21.34 -19.61
C THR A 456 21.65 -21.07 -18.37
N LYS A 457 20.92 -19.95 -18.34
CA LYS A 457 20.04 -19.62 -17.20
C LYS A 457 18.90 -20.63 -17.07
N GLY A 458 18.25 -20.98 -18.16
CA GLY A 458 17.21 -22.01 -18.20
C GLY A 458 17.68 -23.35 -17.65
N ARG A 459 18.90 -23.77 -18.02
CA ARG A 459 19.50 -25.00 -17.50
C ARG A 459 19.71 -24.97 -15.99
N ARG A 460 20.22 -23.85 -15.45
CA ARG A 460 20.41 -23.68 -14.00
C ARG A 460 19.09 -23.71 -13.22
N ILE A 461 18.03 -23.14 -13.80
CA ILE A 461 16.69 -23.19 -13.21
C ILE A 461 16.22 -24.64 -13.12
N LEU A 462 16.39 -25.42 -14.19
CA LEU A 462 16.08 -26.84 -14.20
C LEU A 462 16.91 -27.61 -13.17
N ASP A 463 18.21 -27.35 -13.07
CA ASP A 463 19.10 -28.02 -12.12
C ASP A 463 18.69 -27.73 -10.66
N LEU A 464 18.32 -26.49 -10.32
CA LEU A 464 17.76 -26.13 -9.01
C LEU A 464 16.46 -26.90 -8.72
N LEU A 465 15.52 -26.93 -9.68
CA LEU A 465 14.24 -27.62 -9.50
C LEU A 465 14.42 -29.14 -9.35
N LEU A 466 15.40 -29.73 -10.04
CA LEU A 466 15.74 -31.14 -9.91
C LEU A 466 16.41 -31.44 -8.56
N ALA A 467 17.28 -30.55 -8.06
CA ALA A 467 17.88 -30.65 -6.74
C ALA A 467 16.82 -30.61 -5.63
N ALA A 468 15.90 -29.65 -5.69
CA ALA A 468 14.78 -29.54 -4.75
C ALA A 468 13.89 -30.80 -4.74
N ARG A 469 13.58 -31.35 -5.91
CA ARG A 469 12.83 -32.61 -6.03
C ARG A 469 13.60 -33.83 -5.51
N HIS A 470 14.93 -33.76 -5.51
CA HIS A 470 15.78 -34.82 -4.98
C HIS A 470 15.80 -34.78 -3.45
N GLU A 471 15.90 -33.60 -2.85
CA GLU A 471 15.76 -33.41 -1.40
C GLU A 471 14.42 -33.95 -0.89
N ARG A 472 13.31 -33.55 -1.52
CA ARG A 472 11.97 -34.05 -1.19
C ARG A 472 11.89 -35.58 -1.25
N ARG A 473 12.48 -36.20 -2.29
CA ARG A 473 12.48 -37.67 -2.44
C ARG A 473 13.29 -38.38 -1.35
N ARG A 474 14.20 -37.68 -0.67
CA ARG A 474 14.94 -38.16 0.50
C ARG A 474 14.20 -37.90 1.82
N GLY A 475 12.98 -37.38 1.77
CA GLY A 475 12.15 -37.16 2.96
C GLY A 475 12.31 -35.78 3.60
N ALA A 476 13.06 -34.86 2.99
CA ALA A 476 13.07 -33.48 3.45
C ALA A 476 11.67 -32.86 3.33
N THR A 477 11.21 -32.18 4.37
CA THR A 477 9.92 -31.50 4.41
C THR A 477 10.00 -30.06 3.91
N GLU A 478 11.18 -29.46 3.96
CA GLU A 478 11.45 -28.08 3.59
C GLU A 478 12.76 -27.95 2.79
N PRO A 479 12.91 -26.92 1.95
CA PRO A 479 14.14 -26.70 1.19
C PRO A 479 15.32 -26.37 2.10
N TRP A 480 16.49 -26.97 1.83
CA TRP A 480 17.71 -26.64 2.58
C TRP A 480 18.92 -26.42 1.67
N SER A 481 19.27 -27.39 0.81
CA SER A 481 20.43 -27.27 -0.08
C SER A 481 20.22 -26.21 -1.17
N VAL A 482 18.96 -25.94 -1.51
CA VAL A 482 18.59 -24.94 -2.52
C VAL A 482 18.35 -23.56 -1.90
N LEU A 483 18.39 -23.41 -0.58
CA LEU A 483 18.33 -22.11 0.07
C LEU A 483 19.65 -21.37 -0.07
N GLU A 484 19.54 -20.04 -0.06
CA GLU A 484 20.68 -19.13 0.12
C GLU A 484 21.53 -19.53 1.34
N PRO A 485 22.88 -19.44 1.27
CA PRO A 485 23.77 -19.88 2.34
C PRO A 485 23.48 -19.33 3.75
N TRP A 486 22.90 -18.11 3.85
CA TRP A 486 22.58 -17.44 5.12
C TRP A 486 21.19 -17.77 5.66
N GLY A 487 20.32 -18.38 4.84
CA GLY A 487 19.02 -18.92 5.24
C GLY A 487 19.10 -20.37 5.72
N ARG A 488 20.29 -20.99 5.66
CA ARG A 488 20.53 -22.32 6.23
C ARG A 488 20.69 -22.19 7.74
N GLY A 489 19.68 -22.63 8.49
CA GLY A 489 19.89 -23.02 9.89
C GLY A 489 20.73 -24.31 9.99
N ASP A 490 20.88 -24.84 11.20
CA ASP A 490 21.47 -26.16 11.39
C ASP A 490 20.74 -27.20 10.52
N PRO A 491 21.45 -28.17 9.92
CA PRO A 491 20.82 -29.18 9.07
C PRO A 491 19.71 -29.91 9.85
N PRO A 492 18.56 -30.21 9.22
CA PRO A 492 17.49 -30.91 9.91
C PRO A 492 18.02 -32.27 10.42
N SER A 493 17.86 -32.49 11.73
CA SER A 493 18.25 -33.74 12.39
C SER A 493 17.63 -34.92 11.63
N THR A 494 18.46 -35.82 11.12
CA THR A 494 18.00 -37.08 10.54
C THR A 494 17.34 -37.89 11.65
N GLY A 495 16.01 -37.85 11.71
CA GLY A 495 15.24 -38.78 12.53
C GLY A 495 15.40 -40.19 11.96
N THR A 496 16.02 -41.07 12.71
CA THR A 496 16.00 -42.54 12.53
C THR A 496 14.59 -43.09 12.70
#